data_AF-A0A6M1N4C7-F1
#
_entry.id   AF-A0A6M1N4C7-F1
#
_cell.length_a   1.000
_cell.length_b   1.000
_cell.length_c   1.000
_cell.angle_alpha   90.00
_cell.angle_beta   90.00
_cell.angle_gamma   90.00
#
_symmetry.space_group_name_H-M   'P 1'
#
loop_
_entity.id
_entity.type
_entity.pdbx_description
1 polymer ?
#
loop_
_entity_poly.entity_id
_entity_poly.type
_entity_poly.pdbx_seq_one_letter_code
_entity_poly.pdbx_strand_id
1 'polypeptide(L)'
;MKKLFLALTMLICMYSVGQTNQEKLTPMTGITMTKEQRTKIQTVNKNVVAEIKALKENTALHNRERFLKIKEVREKQEMDIKEILTAEQYSQRRENIEKIRNQNKQ
;
A
#
# COMPACT_ATOMS: atom_id res chain seq x y z
N MET A 1 -47.03 17.64 -38.46
CA MET A 1 -45.85 18.47 -38.16
C MET A 1 -45.69 18.63 -36.65
N LYS A 2 -44.50 18.29 -36.14
CA LYS A 2 -43.97 18.69 -34.83
C LYS A 2 -44.63 18.13 -33.57
N LYS A 3 -44.53 16.82 -33.32
CA LYS A 3 -44.29 16.26 -31.96
C LYS A 3 -43.49 14.95 -32.07
N LEU A 4 -42.39 15.00 -32.82
CA LEU A 4 -41.45 13.90 -32.99
C LEU A 4 -40.09 14.32 -32.41
N PHE A 5 -40.04 14.72 -31.13
CA PHE A 5 -38.81 15.08 -30.44
C PHE A 5 -39.00 14.90 -28.92
N LEU A 6 -39.23 13.67 -28.47
CA LEU A 6 -39.32 13.39 -27.03
C LEU A 6 -38.54 12.14 -26.59
N ALA A 7 -37.64 11.61 -27.42
CA ALA A 7 -36.98 10.33 -27.16
C ALA A 7 -35.48 10.30 -27.53
N LEU A 8 -34.74 11.41 -27.38
CA LEU A 8 -33.30 11.42 -27.72
C LEU A 8 -32.39 12.21 -26.77
N THR A 9 -32.79 12.48 -25.52
CA THR A 9 -31.87 13.10 -24.55
C THR A 9 -31.90 12.46 -23.16
N MET A 10 -32.70 11.41 -22.95
CA MET A 10 -32.66 10.53 -21.76
C MET A 10 -31.73 9.33 -21.96
N LEU A 11 -30.66 9.47 -22.76
CA LEU A 11 -29.63 8.43 -22.97
C LEU A 11 -28.22 8.94 -22.66
N ILE A 12 -28.08 9.95 -21.80
CA ILE A 12 -26.79 10.49 -21.34
C ILE A 12 -26.58 10.31 -19.82
N CYS A 13 -27.60 9.92 -19.05
CA CYS A 13 -27.49 9.78 -17.59
C CYS A 13 -27.05 8.39 -17.08
N MET A 14 -26.68 7.43 -17.94
CA MET A 14 -26.24 6.08 -17.49
C MET A 14 -24.77 5.74 -17.74
N TYR A 15 -23.95 6.69 -18.24
CA TYR A 15 -22.49 6.54 -18.25
C TYR A 15 -21.81 7.29 -17.09
N SER A 16 -22.45 7.30 -15.93
CA SER A 16 -21.71 7.33 -14.67
C SER A 16 -21.86 5.96 -14.03
N VAL A 17 -21.39 4.93 -14.77
CA VAL A 17 -20.94 3.68 -14.16
C VAL A 17 -20.00 4.10 -13.06
N GLY A 18 -20.43 3.90 -11.82
CA GLY A 18 -19.74 4.35 -10.64
C GLY A 18 -18.27 3.97 -10.74
N GLN A 19 -17.40 4.91 -10.36
CA GLN A 19 -16.08 4.54 -9.89
C GLN A 19 -16.32 3.54 -8.76
N THR A 20 -16.30 2.26 -9.09
CA THR A 20 -16.16 1.20 -8.11
C THR A 20 -14.94 1.62 -7.31
N ASN A 21 -15.09 1.77 -5.99
CA ASN A 21 -13.98 1.98 -5.08
C ASN A 21 -13.05 0.77 -5.26
N GLN A 22 -12.12 0.85 -6.21
CA GLN A 22 -11.12 -0.19 -6.37
C GLN A 22 -10.30 -0.15 -5.08
N GLU A 23 -10.46 -1.20 -4.29
CA GLU A 23 -9.82 -1.29 -2.98
C GLU A 23 -8.30 -1.16 -3.19
N LYS A 24 -7.72 -0.15 -2.55
CA LYS A 24 -6.30 0.18 -2.74
C LYS A 24 -5.44 -1.04 -2.39
N LEU A 25 -4.72 -1.57 -3.37
CA LEU A 25 -3.82 -2.71 -3.16
C LEU A 25 -2.76 -2.34 -2.11
N THR A 26 -2.64 -3.18 -1.08
CA THR A 26 -1.59 -3.09 -0.06
C THR A 26 -0.69 -4.32 -0.15
N PRO A 27 0.54 -4.27 0.40
CA PRO A 27 1.38 -5.47 0.47
C PRO A 27 0.69 -6.66 1.15
N MET A 28 -0.25 -6.42 2.07
CA MET A 28 -0.93 -7.46 2.84
C MET A 28 -2.30 -7.89 2.28
N THR A 29 -2.71 -7.35 1.12
CA THR A 29 -4.01 -7.67 0.52
C THR A 29 -4.12 -9.17 0.21
N GLY A 30 -5.20 -9.81 0.66
CA GLY A 30 -5.46 -11.23 0.43
C GLY A 30 -4.63 -12.21 1.26
N ILE A 31 -3.76 -11.73 2.17
CA ILE A 31 -2.93 -12.58 3.02
C ILE A 31 -3.68 -12.91 4.32
N THR A 32 -4.04 -14.18 4.52
CA THR A 32 -4.63 -14.64 5.78
C THR A 32 -3.55 -14.84 6.83
N MET A 33 -3.49 -13.95 7.82
CA MET A 33 -2.55 -14.02 8.95
C MET A 33 -3.23 -14.53 10.23
N THR A 34 -2.45 -15.12 11.14
CA THR A 34 -2.91 -15.39 12.51
C THR A 34 -3.01 -14.10 13.32
N LYS A 35 -3.70 -14.14 14.48
CA LYS A 35 -3.75 -13.00 15.41
C LYS A 35 -2.35 -12.60 15.88
N GLU A 36 -1.52 -13.58 16.20
CA GLU A 36 -0.14 -13.37 16.64
C GLU A 36 0.71 -12.68 15.56
N GLN A 37 0.65 -13.17 14.32
CA GLN A 37 1.36 -12.56 13.19
C GLN A 37 0.95 -11.09 12.99
N ARG A 38 -0.36 -10.81 13.04
CA ARG A 38 -0.88 -9.43 12.97
C ARG A 38 -0.32 -8.55 14.07
N THR A 39 -0.31 -9.02 15.32
CA THR A 39 0.23 -8.26 16.46
C THR A 39 1.73 -8.01 16.32
N LYS A 40 2.52 -9.00 15.90
CA LYS A 40 3.96 -8.84 15.67
C LYS A 40 4.24 -7.82 14.56
N ILE A 41 3.58 -7.94 13.41
CA ILE A 41 3.72 -6.99 12.29
C ILE A 41 3.31 -5.58 12.69
N GLN A 42 2.22 -5.42 13.43
CA GLN A 42 1.79 -4.10 13.92
C GLN A 42 2.86 -3.47 14.83
N THR A 43 3.48 -4.28 15.69
CA THR A 43 4.56 -3.83 16.59
C THR A 43 5.78 -3.39 15.78
N VAL A 44 6.24 -4.23 14.83
CA VAL A 44 7.34 -3.89 13.92
C VAL A 44 7.06 -2.58 13.18
N ASN A 45 5.87 -2.44 12.60
CA ASN A 45 5.50 -1.23 11.87
C ASN A 45 5.45 0.02 12.75
N LYS A 46 4.94 -0.08 13.99
CA LYS A 46 4.93 1.04 14.94
C LYS A 46 6.35 1.49 15.28
N ASN A 47 7.24 0.54 15.54
CA ASN A 47 8.65 0.83 15.87
C ASN A 47 9.37 1.49 14.69
N VAL A 48 9.20 0.96 13.48
CA VAL A 48 9.78 1.53 12.25
C VAL A 48 9.29 2.96 12.00
N VAL A 49 8.00 3.23 12.20
CA VAL A 49 7.45 4.58 12.03
C VAL A 49 8.07 5.55 13.05
N ALA A 50 8.21 5.12 14.31
CA ALA A 50 8.85 5.93 15.35
C ALA A 50 10.33 6.21 15.04
N GLU A 51 11.08 5.20 14.63
CA GLU A 51 12.50 5.31 14.31
C GLU A 51 12.74 6.20 13.08
N ILE A 52 11.97 6.01 12.01
CA ILE A 52 12.02 6.88 10.82
C ILE A 52 11.64 8.31 11.18
N LYS A 53 10.66 8.53 12.06
CA LYS A 53 10.29 9.88 12.52
C LYS A 53 11.46 10.53 13.26
N ALA A 54 12.07 9.84 14.21
CA ALA A 54 13.24 10.34 14.93
C ALA A 54 14.40 10.67 13.97
N LEU A 55 14.66 9.80 12.99
CA LEU A 55 15.67 10.05 11.95
C LEU A 55 15.33 11.27 11.09
N LYS A 56 14.06 11.55 10.82
CA LYS A 56 13.61 12.74 10.05
C LYS A 56 13.68 14.04 10.84
N GLU A 57 13.50 13.98 12.15
CA GLU A 57 13.53 15.14 13.04
C GLU A 57 14.95 15.50 13.50
N ASN A 58 15.90 14.56 13.39
CA ASN A 58 17.29 14.79 13.79
C ASN A 58 17.99 15.82 12.88
N THR A 59 18.19 17.04 13.35
CA THR A 59 18.84 18.13 12.60
C THR A 59 20.36 18.00 12.48
N ALA A 60 20.98 17.11 13.27
CA ALA A 60 22.43 16.88 13.21
C ALA A 60 22.85 15.97 12.03
N LEU A 61 21.90 15.22 11.44
CA LEU A 61 22.20 14.32 10.32
C LEU A 61 22.14 15.03 8.97
N HIS A 62 23.19 14.85 8.16
CA HIS A 62 23.16 15.26 6.76
C HIS A 62 22.16 14.39 5.97
N ASN A 63 21.55 14.96 4.92
CA ASN A 63 20.49 14.30 4.15
C ASN A 63 20.87 12.90 3.63
N ARG A 64 22.10 12.75 3.13
CA ARG A 64 22.62 11.46 2.64
C ARG A 64 22.71 10.42 3.77
N GLU A 65 23.22 10.80 4.93
CA GLU A 65 23.34 9.91 6.08
C GLU A 65 21.97 9.50 6.61
N ARG A 66 21.04 10.47 6.69
CA ARG A 66 19.64 10.22 7.05
C ARG A 66 18.98 9.22 6.10
N PHE A 67 19.19 9.36 4.79
CA PHE A 67 18.67 8.43 3.80
C PHE A 67 19.22 7.01 4.01
N LEU A 68 20.53 6.87 4.23
CA LEU A 68 21.15 5.57 4.46
C LEU A 68 20.59 4.90 5.73
N LYS A 69 20.46 5.64 6.83
CA LYS A 69 19.86 5.14 8.07
C LYS A 69 18.40 4.71 7.88
N ILE A 70 17.59 5.50 7.17
CA ILE A 70 16.21 5.12 6.86
C ILE A 70 16.17 3.85 6.00
N LYS A 71 17.10 3.68 5.06
CA LYS A 71 17.21 2.48 4.24
C LYS A 71 17.53 1.25 5.11
N GLU A 72 18.49 1.35 6.01
CA GLU A 72 18.84 0.28 6.96
C GLU A 72 17.64 -0.14 7.83
N VAL A 73 16.87 0.83 8.35
CA VAL A 73 15.65 0.57 9.12
C VAL A 73 14.62 -0.20 8.30
N ARG A 74 14.45 0.13 7.01
CA ARG A 74 13.52 -0.59 6.12
C ARG A 74 14.02 -1.98 5.74
N GLU A 75 15.33 -2.17 5.58
CA GLU A 75 15.91 -3.49 5.34
C GLU A 75 15.71 -4.40 6.55
N LYS A 76 15.91 -3.87 7.76
CA LYS A 76 15.61 -4.59 9.00
C LYS A 76 14.11 -4.93 9.11
N GLN A 77 13.23 -3.98 8.83
CA GLN A 77 11.78 -4.23 8.79
C GLN A 77 11.42 -5.38 7.85
N GLU A 78 12.06 -5.46 6.68
CA GLU A 78 11.80 -6.51 5.70
C GLU A 78 12.24 -7.89 6.21
N MET A 79 13.36 -7.96 6.93
CA MET A 79 13.80 -9.20 7.61
C MET A 79 12.80 -9.60 8.69
N ASP A 80 12.41 -8.68 9.57
CA ASP A 80 11.47 -8.95 10.66
C ASP A 80 10.12 -9.47 10.10
N ILE A 81 9.61 -8.86 9.02
CA ILE A 81 8.37 -9.32 8.38
C ILE A 81 8.53 -10.71 7.75
N LYS A 82 9.68 -10.99 7.13
CA LYS A 82 9.97 -12.30 6.54
C LYS A 82 10.00 -13.40 7.59
N GLU A 83 10.50 -13.12 8.79
CA GLU A 83 10.52 -14.08 9.90
C GLU A 83 9.14 -14.33 10.51
N ILE A 84 8.24 -13.34 10.48
CA ILE A 84 6.88 -13.48 11.03
C ILE A 84 5.95 -14.25 10.08
N LEU A 85 6.11 -14.06 8.77
CA LEU A 85 5.24 -14.67 7.77
C LEU A 85 5.72 -16.08 7.39
N THR A 86 4.77 -16.92 6.97
CA THR A 86 5.15 -18.17 6.29
C THR A 86 5.75 -17.86 4.92
N ALA A 87 6.47 -18.83 4.33
CA ALA A 87 7.05 -18.68 3.00
C ALA A 87 6.01 -18.31 1.94
N GLU A 88 4.82 -18.91 1.98
CA GLU A 88 3.71 -18.64 1.07
C GLU A 88 3.16 -17.23 1.26
N GLN A 89 2.85 -16.83 2.50
CA GLN A 89 2.38 -15.47 2.82
C GLN A 89 3.40 -14.42 2.37
N TYR A 90 4.69 -14.67 2.62
CA TYR A 90 5.76 -13.76 2.21
C TYR A 90 5.86 -13.65 0.68
N SER A 91 5.73 -14.76 -0.05
CA SER A 91 5.69 -14.78 -1.51
C SER A 91 4.54 -13.94 -2.06
N GLN A 92 3.32 -14.12 -1.54
CA GLN A 92 2.16 -13.34 -1.95
C GLN A 92 2.34 -11.84 -1.64
N ARG A 93 2.94 -11.50 -0.50
CA ARG A 93 3.30 -10.11 -0.18
C ARG A 93 4.24 -9.51 -1.22
N ARG A 94 5.25 -10.26 -1.66
CA ARG A 94 6.21 -9.81 -2.67
C ARG A 94 5.55 -9.59 -4.03
N GLU A 95 4.63 -10.47 -4.41
CA GLU A 95 3.83 -10.30 -5.62
C GLU A 95 2.94 -9.04 -5.54
N ASN A 96 2.28 -8.81 -4.41
CA ASN A 96 1.49 -7.60 -4.18
C ASN A 96 2.34 -6.33 -4.27
N ILE A 97 3.54 -6.33 -3.71
CA ILE A 97 4.48 -5.20 -3.81
C ILE A 97 4.84 -4.93 -5.28
N GLU A 98 5.09 -5.96 -6.07
CA GLU A 98 5.42 -5.81 -7.48
C GLU A 98 4.24 -5.26 -8.29
N LYS A 99 3.01 -5.73 -8.00
CA LYS A 99 1.78 -5.20 -8.60
C LYS A 99 1.61 -3.71 -8.28
N ILE A 100 1.77 -3.31 -7.02
CA ILE A 100 1.70 -1.89 -6.60
C ILE A 100 2.77 -1.07 -7.33
N ARG A 101 4.00 -1.59 -7.43
CA ARG A 101 5.10 -0.90 -8.13
C ARG A 101 4.76 -0.67 -9.59
N ASN A 102 4.16 -1.64 -10.27
CA ASN A 102 3.80 -1.54 -11.68
C ASN A 102 2.58 -0.64 -11.90
N GLN A 103 1.61 -0.63 -10.97
CA GLN A 103 0.50 0.33 -11.00
C GLN A 103 0.97 1.78 -10.90
N ASN A 104 1.94 2.08 -10.02
CA ASN A 104 2.44 3.45 -9.84
C ASN A 104 3.36 3.94 -10.99
N LYS A 105 3.69 3.09 -11.96
CA LYS A 105 4.48 3.46 -13.15
C LYS A 105 3.59 3.83 -14.35
N GLN A 106 2.32 3.43 -14.34
CA GLN A 106 1.33 3.75 -15.35
C GLN A 106 0.78 5.16 -15.13
#